data_AF-A0A926WZZ0-F1
#
_entry.id   AF-A0A926WZZ0-F1
#
_cell.length_a   1.000
_cell.length_b   1.000
_cell.length_c   1.000
_cell.angle_alpha   90.00
_cell.angle_beta   90.00
_cell.angle_gamma   90.00
#
_symmetry.space_group_name_H-M   'P 1'
#
loop_
_entity.id
_entity.type
_entity.pdbx_description
1 polymer ?
#
loop_
_entity_poly.entity_id
_entity_poly.type
_entity_poly.pdbx_seq_one_letter_code
_entity_poly.pdbx_strand_id
1 'polypeptide(L)' 'MKNPGNNQPAYFSQYLSLAPVLAVVSVSVAFSLWLIINAFFPDLLFHPMP' A
#
# COMPACT_ATOMS: atom_id res chain seq x y z
N MET A 1 -5.35 29.30 28.08
CA MET A 1 -4.28 28.31 27.86
C MET A 1 -4.86 27.22 26.96
N LYS A 2 -4.37 27.08 25.72
CA LYS A 2 -4.85 26.07 24.77
C LYS A 2 -4.36 24.71 25.27
N ASN A 3 -5.26 23.86 25.76
CA ASN A 3 -4.91 22.48 26.12
C ASN A 3 -4.32 21.80 24.86
N PRO A 4 -3.08 21.30 24.89
CA PRO A 4 -2.57 20.50 23.80
C PRO A 4 -3.34 19.18 23.83
N GLY A 5 -4.44 19.13 23.08
CA GLY A 5 -5.17 17.90 22.81
C GLY A 5 -4.20 16.83 22.29
N ASN A 6 -4.57 15.56 22.48
CA ASN A 6 -3.76 14.42 22.10
C ASN A 6 -3.41 14.43 20.59
N ASN A 7 -2.29 15.00 20.21
CA ASN A 7 -1.87 15.07 18.80
C ASN A 7 -1.24 13.75 18.27
N GLN A 8 -1.29 12.68 19.06
CA GLN A 8 -0.79 11.35 18.70
C GLN A 8 -1.27 10.83 17.32
N PRO A 9 -2.57 10.88 16.95
CA PRO A 9 -3.01 10.41 15.63
C PRO A 9 -2.44 11.26 14.49
N ALA A 10 -2.20 12.56 14.70
CA ALA A 10 -1.62 13.41 13.67
C ALA A 10 -0.15 13.04 13.38
N TYR A 11 0.65 12.79 14.43
CA TYR A 11 2.04 12.33 14.28
C TYR A 11 2.11 10.94 13.66
N PHE A 12 1.16 10.05 13.98
CA PHE A 12 1.07 8.74 13.34
C PHE A 12 0.80 8.85 11.83
N SER A 13 -0.17 9.68 11.43
CA SER A 13 -0.44 9.94 10.00
C SER A 13 0.74 10.59 9.29
N GLN A 14 1.46 11.49 9.97
CA GLN A 14 2.68 12.11 9.44
C GLN A 14 3.78 11.07 9.21
N TYR A 15 3.98 10.15 10.17
CA TYR A 15 4.92 9.04 10.01
C TYR A 15 4.54 8.12 8.84
N LEU A 16 3.26 7.78 8.71
CA LEU A 16 2.76 6.95 7.62
C LEU A 16 2.93 7.63 6.25
N SER A 17 2.96 8.96 6.22
CA SER A 17 3.16 9.78 5.02
C SER A 17 4.62 10.00 4.64
N LEU A 18 5.57 9.49 5.43
CA LEU A 18 6.99 9.58 5.09
C LEU A 18 7.25 8.79 3.79
N ALA A 19 8.02 9.39 2.87
CA ALA A 19 8.38 8.76 1.60
C ALA A 19 8.84 7.30 1.70
N PRO A 20 9.76 6.90 2.61
CA PRO A 20 10.16 5.50 2.75
C PRO A 20 9.03 4.60 3.24
N VAL A 21 8.15 5.08 4.12
CA VAL A 21 7.02 4.29 4.64
C VAL A 21 5.98 4.07 3.55
N LEU A 22 5.63 5.12 2.80
CA LEU A 22 4.75 5.03 1.64
C LEU A 22 5.32 4.11 0.56
N ALA A 23 6.63 4.14 0.32
CA ALA A 23 7.28 3.25 -0.65
C ALA A 23 7.12 1.77 -0.27
N VAL A 24 7.30 1.42 1.01
CA VAL A 24 7.10 0.04 1.47
C VAL A 24 5.64 -0.36 1.35
N VAL A 25 4.70 0.51 1.76
CA VAL A 25 3.26 0.24 1.62
C VAL A 25 2.86 0.05 0.16
N SER A 26 3.33 0.91 -0.75
CA SER A 26 2.98 0.84 -2.17
C SER A 26 3.53 -0.43 -2.84
N VAL A 27 4.78 -0.79 -2.56
CA VAL A 27 5.38 -2.04 -3.06
C VAL A 27 4.65 -3.26 -2.51
N SER A 28 4.27 -3.24 -1.23
CA SER A 28 3.52 -4.34 -0.59
C SER A 28 2.14 -4.52 -1.24
N VAL A 29 1.43 -3.42 -1.54
CA VAL A 29 0.15 -3.44 -2.24
C VAL A 29 0.31 -3.93 -3.68
N ALA A 30 1.29 -3.41 -4.41
CA ALA A 30 1.56 -3.82 -5.79
C ALA A 30 1.92 -5.31 -5.87
N PHE A 31 2.76 -5.80 -4.96
CA PHE A 31 3.12 -7.21 -4.87
C PHE A 31 1.92 -8.09 -4.51
N SER A 32 1.09 -7.67 -3.56
CA SER A 32 -0.12 -8.42 -3.17
C SER A 32 -1.09 -8.52 -4.35
N LEU A 33 -1.28 -7.44 -5.09
CA LEU A 33 -2.12 -7.44 -6.28
C LEU A 33 -1.56 -8.36 -7.37
N TRP A 34 -0.26 -8.27 -7.64
CA TRP A 34 0.43 -9.16 -8.57
C TRP A 34 0.30 -10.62 -8.18
N LEU A 35 0.48 -10.94 -6.89
CA LEU A 35 0.36 -12.29 -6.36
C LEU A 35 -1.06 -12.83 -6.52
N ILE A 36 -2.09 -12.03 -6.22
CA ILE A 36 -3.49 -12.44 -6.39
C ILE A 36 -3.78 -12.72 -7.87
N ILE A 37 -3.35 -11.84 -8.78
CA ILE A 37 -3.56 -12.04 -10.23
C ILE A 37 -2.92 -13.34 -10.70
N ASN A 38 -1.68 -13.62 -10.30
CA ASN A 38 -1.00 -14.87 -10.68
C ASN A 38 -1.56 -16.10 -9.95
N ALA A 39 -2.18 -15.95 -8.77
CA ALA A 39 -2.84 -17.06 -8.09
C ALA A 39 -4.15 -17.47 -8.78
N PHE A 40 -4.91 -16.51 -9.31
CA PHE A 40 -6.16 -16.77 -10.03
C PHE A 40 -5.94 -17.10 -11.52
N PHE A 41 -4.93 -16.49 -12.14
CA PHE A 41 -4.57 -16.65 -13.55
C PHE A 41 -3.08 -16.99 -13.68
N PRO A 42 -2.66 -18.21 -13.29
CA PRO A 42 -1.26 -18.59 -13.21
C PRO A 42 -0.55 -18.62 -14.57
N ASP A 43 -1.28 -18.93 -15.65
CA ASP A 43 -0.72 -19.14 -16.99
C ASP A 43 -1.08 -18.02 -17.98
N LEU A 44 -1.12 -16.78 -17.49
CA LEU A 44 -1.42 -15.59 -18.31
C LEU A 44 -0.18 -15.11 -19.10
N LEU A 45 0.37 -15.99 -19.95
CA LEU A 45 1.50 -15.67 -20.83
C LEU A 45 1.09 -14.72 -21.96
N PHE A 46 -0.15 -14.85 -22.45
CA PHE A 46 -0.75 -14.00 -23.48
C PHE A 46 -2.21 -13.71 -23.13
N HIS A 47 -2.74 -12.60 -23.65
CA HIS A 47 -4.18 -12.38 -23.63
C HIS A 47 -4.84 -13.36 -24.62
N PRO A 48 -5.93 -14.07 -24.24
CA PRO A 48 -6.59 -14.98 -25.16
C PRO A 48 -7.10 -14.22 -26.39
N MET A 49 -6.82 -14.75 -27.57
CA MET A 49 -7.36 -14.19 -28.82
C MET A 49 -8.86 -14.54 -28.94
N PRO A 50 -9.67 -13.64 -29.51
CA PRO A 50 -11.12 -13.81 -29.62
C PRO A 50 -11.53 -14.95 -30.55
#